data_AF-A0A6V7KMI8-F1
#
_entry.id   AF-A0A6V7KMI8-F1
#
_cell.length_a   1.000
_cell.length_b   1.000
_cell.length_c   1.000
_cell.angle_alpha   90.00
_cell.angle_beta   90.00
_cell.angle_gamma   90.00
#
_symmetry.space_group_name_H-M   'P 1'
#
loop_
_entity.id
_entity.type
_entity.pdbx_description
1 polymer ?
#
loop_
_entity_poly.entity_id
_entity_poly.type
_entity_poly.pdbx_seq_one_letter_code
_entity_poly.pdbx_strand_id
1 'polypeptide(L)'
;EPSPVYQAQPAATMAPVSGNMRGDMKWPPESVKQQVEAENRARVELAKGPAFRPRRVKKDYSGFFAQHQLNSTYPGYRAPPGTQYFTPAYHH
;
A
#
# COMPACT_ATOMS: atom_id res chain seq x y z
N GLU A 1 59.58 48.26 -19.49
CA GLU A 1 59.21 47.09 -18.66
C GLU A 1 57.69 46.95 -18.67
N PRO A 2 57.12 45.74 -18.70
CA PRO A 2 55.66 45.57 -18.68
C PRO A 2 55.08 45.90 -17.29
N SER A 3 53.92 46.54 -17.27
CA SER A 3 53.23 46.95 -16.06
C SER A 3 52.82 45.75 -15.20
N PRO A 4 52.90 45.84 -13.85
CA PRO A 4 52.53 44.73 -12.97
C PRO A 4 51.02 44.44 -13.05
N VAL A 5 50.68 43.17 -13.28
CA VAL A 5 49.30 42.67 -13.29
C VAL A 5 48.92 42.24 -11.88
N TYR A 6 47.93 42.90 -11.28
CA TYR A 6 47.40 42.52 -9.98
C TYR A 6 46.25 41.52 -10.13
N GLN A 7 46.43 40.32 -9.59
CA GLN A 7 45.39 39.28 -9.52
C GLN A 7 44.39 39.67 -8.43
N ALA A 8 43.14 39.99 -8.81
CA ALA A 8 42.09 40.25 -7.82
C ALA A 8 41.70 38.95 -7.10
N GLN A 9 41.61 38.99 -5.77
CA GLN A 9 41.10 37.84 -4.99
C GLN A 9 39.61 37.64 -5.29
N PRO A 10 39.11 36.38 -5.38
CA PRO A 10 37.70 36.13 -5.60
C PRO A 10 36.88 36.63 -4.40
N ALA A 11 35.84 37.43 -4.68
CA ALA A 11 35.05 38.16 -3.68
C ALA A 11 34.11 37.27 -2.82
N ALA A 12 34.07 35.96 -3.04
CA ALA A 12 33.25 35.06 -2.23
C ALA A 12 33.85 33.65 -2.19
N THR A 13 34.17 33.18 -1.00
CA THR A 13 34.33 31.75 -0.73
C THR A 13 32.94 31.12 -0.83
N MET A 14 32.70 30.31 -1.86
CA MET A 14 31.52 29.45 -1.94
C MET A 14 31.57 28.48 -0.76
N ALA A 15 30.96 28.84 0.36
CA ALA A 15 30.68 27.86 1.41
C ALA A 15 29.83 26.76 0.76
N PRO A 16 30.19 25.47 0.88
CA PRO A 16 29.35 24.42 0.35
C PRO A 16 27.99 24.54 1.04
N VAL A 17 26.95 24.85 0.26
CA VAL A 17 25.57 24.79 0.71
C VAL A 17 25.22 23.31 0.86
N SER A 18 25.74 22.67 1.90
CA SER A 18 25.34 21.33 2.32
C SER A 18 24.29 21.49 3.41
N GLY A 19 23.08 21.80 2.98
CA GLY A 19 21.92 21.88 3.84
C GLY A 19 20.67 21.79 2.99
N ASN A 20 19.78 20.87 3.32
CA ASN A 20 18.46 20.77 2.71
C ASN A 20 17.82 22.17 2.70
N MET A 21 17.36 22.63 1.53
CA MET A 21 16.70 23.93 1.43
C MET A 21 15.41 23.92 2.26
N ARG A 22 14.94 25.11 2.64
CA ARG A 22 13.66 25.26 3.35
C ARG A 22 12.53 24.75 2.45
N GLY A 23 12.03 23.55 2.72
CA GLY A 23 11.01 22.86 1.91
C GLY A 23 11.48 21.52 1.33
N ASP A 24 12.78 21.23 1.32
CA ASP A 24 13.35 19.93 0.91
C ASP A 24 13.14 18.83 1.96
N MET A 25 12.56 19.18 3.11
CA MET A 25 12.23 18.22 4.14
C MET A 25 11.04 17.37 3.65
N LYS A 26 11.38 16.21 3.07
CA LYS A 26 10.41 15.21 2.62
C LYS A 26 9.51 14.82 3.79
N TRP A 27 8.22 15.08 3.63
CA TRP A 27 7.19 14.61 4.56
C TRP A 27 7.20 13.06 4.64
N PRO A 28 6.97 12.43 5.80
CA PRO A 28 6.70 13.02 7.11
C PRO A 28 7.96 13.52 7.83
N PRO A 29 7.86 14.57 8.67
CA PRO A 29 8.95 15.03 9.53
C PRO A 29 9.45 13.89 10.42
N GLU A 30 10.70 13.97 10.84
CA GLU A 30 11.32 12.89 11.63
C GLU A 30 10.54 12.61 12.94
N SER A 31 9.94 13.63 13.55
CA SER A 31 9.06 13.49 14.71
C SER A 31 7.82 12.63 14.41
N VAL A 32 7.18 12.84 13.27
CA VAL A 32 6.01 12.07 12.83
C VAL A 32 6.41 10.64 12.50
N LYS A 33 7.58 10.45 11.88
CA LYS A 33 8.11 9.12 11.59
C LYS A 33 8.39 8.32 12.87
N GLN A 34 8.98 8.95 13.88
CA GLN A 34 9.21 8.36 15.21
C GLN A 34 7.90 8.00 15.92
N GLN A 35 6.88 8.86 15.84
CA GLN A 35 5.56 8.59 16.40
C GLN A 35 4.89 7.39 15.74
N VAL A 36 4.91 7.32 14.40
CA VAL A 36 4.36 6.18 13.64
C VAL A 36 5.10 4.88 13.96
N GLU A 37 6.43 4.93 14.13
CA GLU A 37 7.20 3.76 14.51
C GLU A 37 6.85 3.27 15.92
N ALA A 38 6.69 4.19 16.88
CA ALA A 38 6.25 3.85 18.24
C ALA A 38 4.84 3.23 18.26
N GLU A 39 3.90 3.78 17.50
CA GLU A 39 2.54 3.24 17.36
C GLU A 39 2.55 1.84 16.74
N ASN A 40 3.35 1.62 15.70
CA ASN A 40 3.51 0.31 15.07
C ASN A 40 4.10 -0.73 16.03
N ARG A 41 5.10 -0.35 16.84
CA ARG A 41 5.66 -1.23 17.87
C ARG A 41 4.62 -1.59 18.92
N ALA A 42 3.85 -0.61 19.40
CA ALA A 42 2.76 -0.84 20.36
C ALA A 42 1.66 -1.76 19.76
N ARG A 43 1.30 -1.59 18.49
CA ARG A 43 0.37 -2.48 17.77
C ARG A 43 0.91 -3.91 17.70
N VAL A 44 2.18 -4.09 17.39
CA VAL A 44 2.83 -5.41 17.30
C VAL A 44 2.91 -6.07 18.67
N GLU A 45 3.24 -5.33 19.73
CA GLU A 45 3.28 -5.81 21.10
C GLU A 45 1.88 -6.21 21.61
N LEU A 46 0.88 -5.38 21.33
CA LEU A 46 -0.53 -5.70 21.61
C LEU A 46 -0.95 -6.99 20.91
N ALA A 47 -0.53 -7.18 19.66
CA ALA A 47 -0.81 -8.39 18.88
C ALA A 47 -0.04 -9.64 19.36
N LYS A 48 1.04 -9.48 20.14
CA LYS A 48 1.78 -10.58 20.79
C LYS A 48 1.08 -11.09 22.06
N GLY A 49 0.26 -10.27 22.71
CA GLY A 49 -0.56 -10.71 23.84
C GLY A 49 -1.66 -11.68 23.42
N PRO A 50 -2.47 -12.19 24.36
CA PRO A 50 -3.77 -12.78 24.06
C PRO A 50 -4.73 -11.66 23.63
N ALA A 51 -4.36 -10.90 22.59
CA ALA A 51 -5.26 -10.05 21.85
C ALA A 51 -6.42 -10.93 21.46
N PHE A 52 -7.60 -10.65 21.99
CA PHE A 52 -8.88 -11.25 21.65
C PHE A 52 -8.87 -11.76 20.21
N ARG A 53 -8.50 -13.04 20.04
CA ARG A 53 -8.47 -13.76 18.77
C ARG A 53 -9.66 -14.70 18.87
N PRO A 54 -10.90 -14.18 18.68
CA PRO A 54 -12.07 -15.03 18.71
C PRO A 54 -11.83 -16.16 17.71
N ARG A 55 -11.92 -17.39 18.21
CA ARG A 55 -11.62 -18.57 17.43
C ARG A 55 -12.48 -18.55 16.19
N ARG A 56 -11.87 -18.64 15.01
CA ARG A 56 -12.62 -18.77 13.75
C ARG A 56 -13.40 -20.08 13.80
N VAL A 57 -14.70 -20.00 14.04
CA VAL A 57 -15.58 -21.16 14.05
C VAL A 57 -15.77 -21.61 12.62
N LYS A 58 -15.26 -22.81 12.29
CA LYS A 58 -15.62 -23.50 11.05
C LYS A 58 -17.03 -24.06 11.23
N LYS A 59 -18.04 -23.24 10.91
CA LYS A 59 -19.43 -23.68 10.90
C LYS A 59 -19.66 -24.55 9.66
N ASP A 60 -20.16 -25.75 9.85
CA ASP A 60 -20.62 -26.58 8.75
C ASP A 60 -22.04 -26.17 8.37
N TYR A 61 -22.19 -25.62 7.17
CA TYR A 61 -23.48 -25.20 6.62
C TYR A 61 -24.03 -26.24 5.61
N SER A 62 -23.40 -27.41 5.48
CA SER A 62 -23.79 -28.47 4.56
C SER A 62 -25.29 -28.80 4.65
N GLY A 63 -25.82 -28.99 5.86
CA GLY A 63 -27.25 -29.30 6.08
C GLY A 63 -28.20 -28.19 5.62
N PHE A 64 -27.84 -26.93 5.85
CA PHE A 64 -28.64 -25.79 5.39
C PHE A 64 -28.70 -25.74 3.86
N PHE A 65 -27.56 -25.90 3.19
CA PHE A 65 -27.51 -25.89 1.72
C PHE A 65 -28.17 -27.13 1.09
N ALA A 66 -28.10 -28.29 1.75
CA ALA A 66 -28.80 -29.49 1.30
C ALA A 66 -30.32 -29.32 1.38
N GLN A 67 -30.83 -28.73 2.47
CA GLN A 67 -32.27 -28.47 2.63
C GLN A 67 -32.80 -27.42 1.64
N HIS A 68 -31.97 -26.43 1.31
CA HIS A 68 -32.32 -25.32 0.41
C HIS A 68 -31.75 -25.47 -1.00
N GLN A 69 -31.41 -26.70 -1.40
CA GLN A 69 -30.92 -26.97 -2.74
C GLN A 69 -32.05 -26.75 -3.76
N LEU A 70 -31.79 -25.91 -4.77
CA LEU A 70 -32.74 -25.69 -5.86
C LEU A 70 -32.99 -27.02 -6.59
N ASN A 71 -34.25 -27.29 -6.92
CA ASN A 71 -34.61 -28.48 -7.69
C ASN A 71 -34.03 -28.39 -9.11
N SER A 72 -33.85 -29.54 -9.76
CA SER A 72 -33.31 -29.62 -11.14
C SER A 72 -34.18 -28.91 -12.17
N THR A 73 -35.44 -28.64 -11.82
CA THR A 73 -36.41 -27.91 -12.65
C THR A 73 -36.33 -26.40 -12.44
N TYR A 74 -35.52 -25.90 -11.50
CA TYR A 74 -35.46 -24.47 -11.20
C TYR A 74 -34.77 -23.76 -12.37
N PRO A 75 -35.49 -22.85 -13.07
CA PRO A 75 -34.91 -22.17 -14.22
C PRO A 75 -33.84 -21.20 -13.74
N GLY A 76 -32.58 -21.57 -13.93
CA GLY A 76 -31.47 -20.63 -13.83
C GLY A 76 -31.51 -19.63 -14.98
N TYR A 77 -31.00 -18.42 -14.75
CA TYR A 77 -30.80 -17.47 -15.85
C TYR A 77 -29.84 -18.08 -16.88
N ARG A 78 -30.32 -18.23 -18.12
CA ARG A 78 -29.50 -18.59 -19.27
C ARG A 78 -29.50 -17.40 -20.21
N ALA A 79 -28.32 -16.91 -20.56
CA ALA A 79 -28.20 -15.85 -21.55
C ALA A 79 -28.95 -16.25 -22.82
N PRO A 80 -29.77 -15.36 -23.41
CA PRO A 80 -30.51 -15.68 -24.61
C PRO A 80 -29.56 -16.06 -25.76
N PRO A 81 -30.02 -16.90 -26.70
CA PRO A 81 -29.24 -17.23 -27.89
C PRO A 81 -28.77 -15.95 -28.59
N GLY A 82 -27.48 -15.85 -28.91
CA GLY A 82 -26.90 -14.68 -29.58
C GLY A 82 -26.39 -13.56 -28.67
N THR A 83 -26.57 -13.64 -27.33
CA THR A 83 -26.00 -12.66 -26.38
C THR A 83 -24.85 -13.22 -25.55
N GLN A 84 -24.28 -14.36 -25.94
CA GLN A 84 -23.10 -14.92 -25.30
C GLN A 84 -21.86 -14.12 -25.71
N TYR A 85 -21.17 -13.54 -24.75
CA TYR A 85 -19.86 -12.93 -24.96
C TYR A 85 -18.85 -14.06 -25.22
N PHE A 86 -18.43 -14.26 -26.46
CA PHE A 86 -17.42 -15.24 -26.81
C PHE A 86 -16.05 -14.72 -26.36
N THR A 87 -15.47 -15.32 -25.31
CA THR A 87 -14.06 -15.13 -24.96
C THR A 87 -13.24 -16.30 -25.52
N PRO A 88 -12.23 -16.06 -26.39
CA PRO A 88 -11.47 -17.11 -27.06
C PRO A 88 -10.60 -17.98 -26.13
N ALA A 89 -10.59 -17.73 -24.82
CA ALA A 89 -9.79 -18.47 -23.84
C ALA A 89 -10.39 -19.83 -23.41
N TYR A 90 -11.57 -20.20 -23.92
CA TYR A 90 -12.30 -21.41 -23.50
C TYR A 90 -12.37 -22.46 -24.62
N HIS A 91 -11.22 -22.83 -25.20
CA HIS A 91 -11.08 -24.06 -25.99
C HIS A 91 -9.85 -24.81 -25.44
N HIS A 92 -10.10 -25.87 -24.67
CA HIS A 92 -9.12 -26.87 -24.26
C HIS A 92 -9.54 -28.21 -24.86
#